data_AF-M2UKA8-F1
#
_entry.id   AF-M2UKA8-F1
#
_cell.length_a   1.000
_cell.length_b   1.000
_cell.length_c   1.000
_cell.angle_alpha   90.00
_cell.angle_beta   90.00
_cell.angle_gamma   90.00
#
_symmetry.space_group_name_H-M   'P 1'
#
loop_
_entity.id
_entity.type
_entity.pdbx_description
1 polymer ?
#
loop_
_entity_poly.entity_id
_entity_poly.type
_entity_poly.pdbx_seq_one_letter_code
_entity_poly.pdbx_strand_id
1 'polypeptide(L)'
;NQLLACVQWLGEFQVLAYLPLEAEDGLPIRDVAELADVPEAQLCRIVRLTTMGGFLREPRTGFVAHTALSASFVRQLAQLDATMFLAETVAPCMLRMAAVSRHSQGEGSAVDWSSQRVQRLWSSFGGALGGGDQDTPILAQIDWASVGPLAESHPALIFVVQMQTAATASATATATAPLFTPTTSHHNLHLCQRAHGTPQTVADAALYLMRVPAAVPGSIRPHIEAELRAHLPALQAQRSAILILTCPLLPEPGAVSRQTELLARLRDLARLQLVGSGLLTIQELVELVGSIHDAHGGLVIVKQLHAPNSAVVGFAVRYQPLLPLTGQREI
;
A
#
# COMPACT_ATOMS: atom_id res chain seq x y z
N ASN A 1 -3.95 22.48 9.94
CA ASN A 1 -2.72 23.05 9.37
C ASN A 1 -1.68 23.41 10.42
N GLN A 2 -1.97 24.29 11.39
CA GLN A 2 -0.93 24.71 12.34
C GLN A 2 -0.36 23.58 13.21
N LEU A 3 -1.20 22.68 13.75
CA LEU A 3 -0.72 21.51 14.50
C LEU A 3 0.17 20.59 13.64
N LEU A 4 -0.22 20.34 12.38
CA LEU A 4 0.58 19.56 11.44
C LEU A 4 1.95 20.20 11.18
N ALA A 5 1.99 21.53 10.99
CA ALA A 5 3.24 22.26 10.84
C ALA A 5 4.12 22.16 12.10
N CYS A 6 3.53 22.21 13.30
CA CYS A 6 4.26 22.01 14.55
C CYS A 6 4.84 20.60 14.66
N VAL A 7 4.08 19.55 14.33
CA VAL A 7 4.58 18.17 14.37
C VAL A 7 5.67 17.94 13.31
N GLN A 8 5.51 18.50 12.11
CA GLN A 8 6.55 18.47 11.08
C GLN A 8 7.83 19.17 11.57
N TRP A 9 7.71 20.34 12.18
CA TRP A 9 8.86 21.06 12.75
C TRP A 9 9.55 20.24 13.85
N LEU A 10 8.78 19.63 14.78
CA LEU A 10 9.35 18.75 15.81
C LEU A 10 10.07 17.53 15.22
N GLY A 11 9.57 17.01 14.09
CA GLY A 11 10.20 15.93 13.33
C GLY A 11 11.49 16.34 12.64
N GLU A 12 11.48 17.48 11.96
CA GLU A 12 12.63 18.02 11.21
C GLU A 12 13.84 18.27 12.11
N PHE A 13 13.61 18.86 13.29
CA PHE A 13 14.64 19.14 14.29
C PHE A 13 14.87 17.97 15.26
N GLN A 14 14.27 16.80 15.01
CA GLN A 14 14.40 15.59 15.82
C GLN A 14 14.09 15.80 17.31
N VAL A 15 13.28 16.79 17.66
CA VAL A 15 12.96 17.16 19.05
C VAL A 15 12.39 15.96 19.81
N LEU A 16 11.57 15.15 19.14
CA LEU A 16 10.97 13.96 19.74
C LEU A 16 12.02 12.90 20.15
N ALA A 17 13.16 12.81 19.46
CA ALA A 17 14.20 11.84 19.78
C ALA A 17 14.99 12.20 21.03
N TYR A 18 15.04 13.49 21.41
CA TYR A 18 15.70 13.94 22.63
C TYR A 18 14.87 13.74 23.89
N LEU A 19 13.55 13.52 23.76
CA LEU A 19 12.67 13.33 24.90
C LEU A 19 12.73 11.87 25.39
N PRO A 20 12.88 11.61 26.70
CA PRO A 20 12.84 10.26 27.22
C PRO A 20 11.44 9.66 27.09
N LEU A 21 11.35 8.40 26.66
CA LEU A 21 10.07 7.72 26.42
C LEU A 21 9.28 7.41 27.70
N GLU A 22 9.95 7.25 28.84
CA GLU A 22 9.36 6.78 30.10
C GLU A 22 9.57 7.77 31.27
N ALA A 23 10.12 8.96 31.03
CA ALA A 23 10.29 9.96 32.07
C ALA A 23 9.00 10.76 32.28
N GLU A 24 8.30 10.50 33.40
CA GLU A 24 7.10 11.25 33.79
C GLU A 24 7.38 12.74 34.00
N ASP A 25 8.55 13.08 34.53
CA ASP A 25 8.93 14.47 34.87
C ASP A 25 9.39 15.31 33.67
N GLY A 26 9.59 14.68 32.51
CA GLY A 26 10.06 15.33 31.29
C GLY A 26 11.47 15.92 31.36
N LEU A 27 11.85 16.69 30.33
CA LEU A 27 13.08 17.46 30.27
C LEU A 27 12.79 18.97 30.26
N PRO A 28 13.69 19.81 30.80
CA PRO A 28 13.58 21.26 30.63
C PRO A 28 13.55 21.63 29.15
N ILE A 29 12.62 22.51 28.76
CA ILE A 29 12.49 22.97 27.36
C ILE A 29 13.79 23.61 26.87
N ARG A 30 14.49 24.32 27.75
CA ARG A 30 15.80 24.92 27.47
C ARG A 30 16.83 23.87 27.05
N ASP A 31 16.98 22.79 27.82
CA ASP A 31 17.94 21.73 27.53
C ASP A 31 17.63 21.05 26.20
N VAL A 32 16.34 20.81 25.93
CA VAL A 32 15.89 20.23 24.64
C VAL A 32 16.16 21.20 23.48
N ALA A 33 15.98 22.51 23.68
CA ALA A 33 16.28 23.52 22.68
C ALA A 33 17.79 23.59 22.37
N GLU A 34 18.64 23.50 23.41
CA GLU A 34 20.09 23.43 23.28
C GLU A 34 20.52 22.15 22.54
N LEU A 35 19.94 20.99 22.86
CA LEU A 35 20.23 19.71 22.18
C LEU A 35 19.78 19.68 20.71
N ALA A 36 18.63 20.26 20.41
CA ALA A 36 18.06 20.30 19.07
C ALA A 36 18.58 21.45 18.20
N ASP A 37 19.43 22.33 18.74
CA ASP A 37 19.96 23.53 18.10
C ASP A 37 18.84 24.45 17.54
N VAL A 38 17.85 24.77 18.39
CA VAL A 38 16.68 25.60 18.05
C VAL A 38 16.42 26.71 19.06
N PRO A 39 15.78 27.83 18.67
CA PRO A 39 15.44 28.89 19.62
C PRO A 39 14.44 28.42 20.69
N GLU A 40 14.80 28.53 21.97
CA GLU A 40 13.96 28.13 23.11
C GLU A 40 12.56 28.76 23.06
N ALA A 41 12.48 30.06 22.76
CA ALA A 41 11.21 30.77 22.67
C ALA A 41 10.28 30.20 21.57
N GLN A 42 10.86 29.72 20.47
CA GLN A 42 10.09 29.08 19.39
C GLN A 42 9.65 27.68 19.81
N LEU A 43 10.56 26.87 20.36
CA LEU A 43 10.23 25.54 20.87
C LEU A 43 9.12 25.61 21.92
N CYS A 44 9.21 26.55 22.87
CA CYS A 44 8.20 26.76 23.90
C CYS A 44 6.79 27.03 23.32
N ARG A 45 6.68 27.85 22.27
CA ARG A 45 5.40 28.11 21.59
C ARG A 45 4.85 26.86 20.90
N ILE A 46 5.73 26.08 20.28
CA ILE A 46 5.37 24.82 19.58
C ILE A 46 4.93 23.75 20.59
N VAL A 47 5.68 23.57 21.68
CA VAL A 47 5.34 22.67 22.78
C VAL A 47 3.97 23.00 23.34
N ARG A 48 3.72 24.27 23.69
CA ARG A 48 2.42 24.67 24.26
C ARG A 48 1.26 24.42 23.31
N LEU A 49 1.41 24.73 22.02
CA LEU A 49 0.36 24.47 21.05
C LEU A 49 0.11 22.97 20.86
N THR A 50 1.17 22.16 20.79
CA THR A 50 1.05 20.71 20.62
C THR A 50 0.54 20.01 21.88
N THR A 51 0.78 20.56 23.06
CA THR A 51 0.15 20.15 24.33
C THR A 51 -1.35 20.38 24.31
N MET A 52 -1.82 21.53 23.81
CA MET A 52 -3.27 21.77 23.65
C MET A 52 -3.93 20.80 22.65
N GLY A 53 -3.16 20.31 21.68
CA GLY A 53 -3.57 19.25 20.75
C GLY A 53 -3.43 17.83 21.30
N GLY A 54 -2.95 17.64 22.53
CA GLY A 54 -2.73 16.33 23.16
C GLY A 54 -1.55 15.54 22.60
N PHE A 55 -0.67 16.16 21.81
CA PHE A 55 0.48 15.48 21.21
C PHE A 55 1.66 15.37 22.18
N LEU A 56 2.11 16.49 22.75
CA LEU A 56 3.09 16.52 23.84
C LEU A 56 2.39 16.82 25.18
N ARG A 57 3.13 16.75 26.29
CA ARG A 57 2.65 17.25 27.59
C ARG A 57 3.72 18.12 28.26
N GLU A 58 3.26 19.10 29.03
CA GLU A 58 4.08 19.96 29.89
C GLU A 58 3.76 19.56 31.35
N PRO A 59 4.49 18.59 31.95
CA PRO A 59 4.16 18.05 33.28
C PRO A 59 4.33 19.09 34.40
N ARG A 60 5.26 20.03 34.20
CA ARG A 60 5.48 21.21 35.04
C ARG A 60 5.94 22.36 34.14
N THR A 61 5.70 23.59 34.58
CA THR A 61 6.06 24.80 33.82
C THR A 61 7.51 24.74 33.34
N GLY A 62 7.71 24.88 32.02
CA GLY A 62 9.03 24.88 31.40
C GLY A 62 9.64 23.50 31.15
N PHE A 63 8.89 22.42 31.35
CA PHE A 63 9.32 21.05 31.03
C PHE A 63 8.44 20.44 29.95
N VAL A 64 9.00 19.53 29.16
CA VAL A 64 8.29 18.83 28.09
C VAL A 64 8.52 17.33 28.20
N ALA A 65 7.45 16.56 28.01
CA ALA A 65 7.49 15.11 27.98
C ALA A 65 6.59 14.55 26.87
N HIS A 66 6.82 13.28 26.54
CA HIS A 66 5.95 12.53 25.66
C HIS A 66 4.57 12.28 26.27
N THR A 67 3.57 12.20 25.38
CA THR A 67 2.34 11.43 25.62
C THR A 67 2.49 10.05 24.96
N ALA A 68 1.51 9.17 25.13
CA ALA A 68 1.47 7.92 24.39
C ALA A 68 1.53 8.12 22.85
N LEU A 69 0.91 9.19 22.35
CA LEU A 69 0.86 9.53 20.92
C LEU A 69 2.22 10.03 20.40
N SER A 70 2.83 11.02 21.05
CA SER A 70 4.15 11.49 20.57
C SER A 70 5.25 10.45 20.78
N ALA A 71 5.14 9.58 21.78
CA ALA A 71 6.06 8.47 21.96
C ALA A 71 5.94 7.43 20.83
N SER A 72 4.76 7.24 20.23
CA SER A 72 4.61 6.28 19.12
C SER A 72 5.36 6.72 17.86
N PHE A 73 5.59 8.02 17.66
CA PHE A 73 6.39 8.56 16.55
C PHE A 73 7.87 8.18 16.65
N VAL A 74 8.38 7.99 17.87
CA VAL A 74 9.75 7.53 18.12
C VAL A 74 9.84 6.00 18.02
N ARG A 75 8.82 5.28 18.51
CA ARG A 75 8.76 3.82 18.44
C ARG A 75 8.54 3.29 17.03
N GLN A 76 7.79 4.02 16.21
CA GLN A 76 7.38 3.61 14.87
C GLN A 76 7.69 4.71 13.88
N LEU A 77 8.88 4.63 13.26
CA LEU A 77 9.35 5.65 12.30
C LEU A 77 8.37 5.86 11.13
N ALA A 78 7.57 4.86 10.77
CA ALA A 78 6.50 4.97 9.78
C ALA A 78 5.47 6.06 10.11
N GLN A 79 5.20 6.35 11.38
CA GLN A 79 4.28 7.41 11.78
C GLN A 79 4.86 8.81 11.53
N LEU A 80 6.15 8.97 11.83
CA LEU A 80 6.88 10.19 11.52
C LEU A 80 6.96 10.38 10.00
N ASP A 81 7.37 9.34 9.26
CA ASP A 81 7.43 9.35 7.80
C ASP A 81 6.07 9.72 7.16
N ALA A 82 4.98 9.12 7.62
CA ALA A 82 3.63 9.45 7.16
C ALA A 82 3.27 10.93 7.41
N THR A 83 3.70 11.48 8.55
CA THR A 83 3.44 12.86 8.92
C THR A 83 4.28 13.85 8.12
N MET A 84 5.56 13.54 7.88
CA MET A 84 6.42 14.34 7.02
C MET A 84 5.86 14.35 5.59
N PHE A 85 5.43 13.20 5.06
CA PHE A 85 4.77 13.14 3.77
C PHE A 85 3.49 13.99 3.71
N LEU A 86 2.65 13.87 4.75
CA LEU A 86 1.41 14.63 4.86
C LEU A 86 1.68 16.14 4.86
N ALA A 87 2.70 16.60 5.59
CA ALA A 87 3.04 18.01 5.71
C ALA A 87 3.73 18.58 4.46
N GLU A 88 4.73 17.86 3.93
CA GLU A 88 5.58 18.33 2.84
C GLU A 88 4.94 18.16 1.46
N THR A 89 4.10 17.13 1.29
CA THR A 89 3.59 16.73 -0.03
C THR A 89 2.06 16.82 -0.10
N VAL A 90 1.35 16.12 0.78
CA VAL A 90 -0.11 15.99 0.67
C VAL A 90 -0.83 17.30 0.98
N ALA A 91 -0.49 17.98 2.07
CA ALA A 91 -1.16 19.20 2.49
C ALA A 91 -1.05 20.34 1.45
N PRO A 92 0.13 20.61 0.85
CA PRO A 92 0.23 21.56 -0.26
C PRO A 92 -0.65 21.18 -1.46
N CYS A 93 -0.70 19.90 -1.82
CA CYS A 93 -1.55 19.42 -2.93
C CYS A 93 -3.04 19.62 -2.63
N MET A 94 -3.48 19.26 -1.41
CA MET A 94 -4.86 19.46 -0.96
C MET A 94 -5.28 20.93 -1.02
N LEU A 95 -4.43 21.85 -0.54
CA LEU A 95 -4.73 23.28 -0.52
C LEU A 95 -4.78 23.90 -1.92
N ARG A 96 -4.08 23.30 -2.90
CA ARG A 96 -4.11 23.73 -4.31
C ARG A 96 -5.24 23.09 -5.12
N MET A 97 -5.99 22.13 -4.57
CA MET A 97 -6.99 21.36 -5.32
C MET A 97 -7.98 22.23 -6.10
N ALA A 98 -8.56 23.26 -5.47
CA ALA A 98 -9.50 24.17 -6.14
C ALA A 98 -8.88 25.00 -7.28
N ALA A 99 -7.57 25.27 -7.23
CA ALA A 99 -6.86 25.95 -8.31
C ALA A 99 -6.60 24.98 -9.48
N VAL A 100 -6.19 23.75 -9.18
CA VAL A 100 -5.93 22.69 -10.16
C VAL A 100 -7.21 22.31 -10.93
N SER A 101 -8.35 22.16 -10.25
CA SER A 101 -9.62 21.82 -10.91
C SER A 101 -10.09 22.89 -11.91
N ARG A 102 -9.71 24.16 -11.73
CA ARG A 102 -10.10 25.27 -12.62
C ARG A 102 -9.25 25.36 -13.89
N HIS A 103 -8.04 24.84 -13.87
CA HIS A 103 -7.08 24.96 -14.97
C HIS A 103 -6.71 23.57 -15.48
N SER A 104 -7.63 22.89 -16.16
CA SER A 104 -7.53 21.50 -16.66
C SER A 104 -6.33 21.18 -17.60
N GLN A 105 -5.25 21.95 -17.57
CA GLN A 105 -3.98 21.67 -18.22
C GLN A 105 -2.89 21.29 -17.21
N GLY A 106 -2.60 20.00 -17.15
CA GLY A 106 -1.23 19.49 -17.25
C GLY A 106 -0.27 19.59 -16.06
N GLU A 107 -0.52 20.42 -15.04
CA GLU A 107 0.33 20.38 -13.84
C GLU A 107 -0.12 19.23 -12.92
N GLY A 108 0.25 18.01 -13.30
CA GLY A 108 0.34 16.90 -12.36
C GLY A 108 1.21 17.34 -11.17
N SER A 109 0.89 16.86 -9.97
CA SER A 109 1.64 17.22 -8.77
C SER A 109 3.14 17.04 -9.01
N ALA A 110 3.94 18.06 -8.69
CA ALA A 110 5.40 18.11 -8.94
C ALA A 110 6.20 17.15 -8.05
N VAL A 111 5.59 16.05 -7.59
CA VAL A 111 6.22 15.04 -6.75
C VAL A 111 7.20 14.25 -7.61
N ASP A 112 8.46 14.27 -7.22
CA ASP A 112 9.49 13.41 -7.79
C ASP A 112 9.33 11.97 -7.28
N TRP A 113 8.47 11.21 -7.96
CA TRP A 113 8.21 9.79 -7.67
C TRP A 113 9.42 8.88 -7.90
N SER A 114 10.49 9.37 -8.54
CA SER A 114 11.73 8.62 -8.71
C SER A 114 12.57 8.57 -7.42
N SER A 115 12.33 9.49 -6.49
CA SER A 115 13.03 9.56 -5.21
C SER A 115 12.67 8.41 -4.28
N GLN A 116 13.68 7.66 -3.82
CA GLN A 116 13.51 6.60 -2.82
C GLN A 116 12.92 7.13 -1.51
N ARG A 117 13.26 8.36 -1.11
CA ARG A 117 12.67 9.02 0.07
C ARG A 117 11.17 9.16 -0.12
N VAL A 118 10.72 9.71 -1.24
CA VAL A 118 9.30 9.90 -1.55
C VAL A 118 8.56 8.56 -1.55
N GLN A 119 9.13 7.51 -2.15
CA GLN A 119 8.53 6.17 -2.17
C GLN A 119 8.37 5.57 -0.76
N ARG A 120 9.38 5.74 0.11
CA ARG A 120 9.32 5.31 1.52
C ARG A 120 8.25 6.06 2.31
N LEU A 121 8.25 7.39 2.19
CA LEU A 121 7.30 8.28 2.85
C LEU A 121 5.86 7.99 2.40
N TRP A 122 5.65 7.81 1.09
CA TRP A 122 4.38 7.43 0.49
C TRP A 122 3.85 6.10 1.03
N SER A 123 4.74 5.09 1.12
CA SER A 123 4.36 3.77 1.65
C SER A 123 3.91 3.86 3.11
N SER A 124 4.61 4.65 3.92
CA SER A 124 4.26 4.88 5.31
C SER A 124 2.93 5.65 5.45
N PHE A 125 2.72 6.67 4.63
CA PHE A 125 1.46 7.44 4.57
C PHE A 125 0.27 6.55 4.17
N GLY A 126 0.44 5.71 3.14
CA GLY A 126 -0.57 4.74 2.74
C GLY A 126 -0.91 3.77 3.87
N GLY A 127 0.11 3.29 4.60
CA GLY A 127 -0.05 2.47 5.80
C GLY A 127 -0.92 3.15 6.87
N ALA A 128 -0.61 4.41 7.19
CA ALA A 128 -1.32 5.21 8.19
C ALA A 128 -2.80 5.45 7.83
N LEU A 129 -3.13 5.54 6.54
CA LEU A 129 -4.51 5.65 6.06
C LEU A 129 -5.25 4.30 6.01
N GLY A 130 -4.76 3.26 6.67
CA GLY A 130 -5.36 1.92 6.69
C GLY A 130 -5.02 1.08 5.45
N GLY A 131 -3.93 1.41 4.75
CA GLY A 131 -3.35 0.59 3.68
C GLY A 131 -2.31 -0.41 4.17
N GLY A 132 -2.07 -0.45 5.50
CA GLY A 132 -1.29 -1.51 6.16
C GLY A 132 -2.04 -2.84 6.17
N ASP A 133 -1.44 -3.87 6.76
CA ASP A 133 -1.75 -5.30 6.66
C ASP A 133 -3.21 -5.74 6.97
N GLN A 134 -4.17 -5.32 6.15
CA GLN A 134 -5.61 -5.61 6.27
C GLN A 134 -6.06 -6.82 5.43
N ASP A 135 -5.11 -7.56 4.84
CA ASP A 135 -5.42 -8.66 3.92
C ASP A 135 -5.53 -10.00 4.68
N THR A 136 -5.02 -10.07 5.90
CA THR A 136 -5.12 -11.21 6.81
C THR A 136 -6.55 -11.77 6.97
N PRO A 137 -7.62 -10.96 7.15
CA PRO A 137 -8.99 -11.46 7.20
C PRO A 137 -9.58 -11.89 5.84
N ILE A 138 -9.03 -11.40 4.71
CA ILE A 138 -9.45 -11.84 3.37
C ILE A 138 -8.86 -13.21 3.08
N LEU A 139 -7.58 -13.37 3.42
CA LEU A 139 -6.91 -14.66 3.36
C LEU A 139 -7.63 -15.68 4.24
N ALA A 140 -8.09 -15.32 5.44
CA ALA A 140 -8.85 -16.23 6.32
C ALA A 140 -10.20 -16.73 5.76
N GLN A 141 -10.80 -16.05 4.77
CA GLN A 141 -12.05 -16.47 4.12
C GLN A 141 -11.86 -17.38 2.91
N ILE A 142 -10.63 -17.53 2.47
CA ILE A 142 -10.27 -18.61 1.58
C ILE A 142 -10.60 -19.89 2.35
N ASP A 143 -11.35 -20.79 1.72
CA ASP A 143 -11.62 -22.09 2.31
C ASP A 143 -10.30 -22.88 2.35
N TRP A 144 -9.49 -22.62 3.38
CA TRP A 144 -8.30 -23.41 3.64
C TRP A 144 -8.69 -24.84 4.03
N ALA A 145 -9.94 -25.27 4.17
CA ALA A 145 -10.20 -26.72 4.20
C ALA A 145 -9.97 -27.36 2.81
N SER A 146 -10.05 -26.57 1.73
CA SER A 146 -9.67 -26.97 0.36
C SER A 146 -8.18 -26.75 0.01
N VAL A 147 -7.42 -26.01 0.84
CA VAL A 147 -5.99 -25.62 0.62
C VAL A 147 -5.06 -26.00 1.79
N GLY A 148 -5.63 -26.24 2.97
CA GLY A 148 -5.00 -26.26 4.29
C GLY A 148 -4.72 -27.61 4.94
N PRO A 149 -5.13 -28.78 4.42
CA PRO A 149 -4.26 -29.92 4.57
C PRO A 149 -3.05 -29.71 3.64
N LEU A 150 -2.30 -28.60 3.69
CA LEU A 150 -1.12 -28.46 2.83
C LEU A 150 0.00 -27.55 3.41
N ALA A 151 -0.29 -26.61 4.33
CA ALA A 151 0.74 -25.66 4.82
C ALA A 151 1.40 -26.01 6.15
N GLU A 152 0.61 -26.31 7.19
CA GLU A 152 1.13 -26.62 8.53
C GLU A 152 1.12 -28.12 8.82
N SER A 153 0.29 -28.87 8.08
CA SER A 153 0.17 -30.33 8.15
C SER A 153 0.87 -31.04 6.99
N HIS A 154 1.33 -30.32 5.97
CA HIS A 154 2.04 -30.92 4.84
C HIS A 154 3.37 -30.22 4.58
N PRO A 155 4.50 -30.87 4.86
CA PRO A 155 5.80 -30.40 4.40
C PRO A 155 5.93 -30.39 2.86
N ALA A 156 4.85 -30.62 2.10
CA ALA A 156 4.82 -30.68 0.65
C ALA A 156 4.32 -29.38 -0.03
N LEU A 157 3.76 -28.39 0.70
CA LEU A 157 3.50 -27.09 0.08
C LEU A 157 4.80 -26.38 -0.23
N ILE A 158 4.88 -25.86 -1.45
CA ILE A 158 6.00 -25.04 -1.91
C ILE A 158 5.46 -23.62 -2.07
N PHE A 159 6.00 -22.70 -1.27
CA PHE A 159 5.70 -21.28 -1.36
C PHE A 159 6.75 -20.61 -2.24
N VAL A 160 6.33 -19.99 -3.33
CA VAL A 160 7.20 -19.15 -4.15
C VAL A 160 6.82 -17.70 -3.95
N VAL A 161 7.68 -16.95 -3.26
CA VAL A 161 7.49 -15.52 -3.03
C VAL A 161 8.23 -14.76 -4.12
N GLN A 162 7.48 -14.12 -5.02
CA GLN A 162 8.03 -13.30 -6.08
C GLN A 162 8.13 -11.85 -5.62
N MET A 163 9.37 -11.38 -5.45
CA MET A 163 9.66 -9.99 -5.13
C MET A 163 9.98 -9.19 -6.39
N GLN A 164 9.65 -7.92 -6.35
CA GLN A 164 9.96 -6.99 -7.44
C GLN A 164 11.47 -6.77 -7.51
N THR A 165 12.06 -6.97 -8.69
CA THR A 165 13.45 -6.58 -8.94
C THR A 165 13.55 -5.06 -8.84
N ALA A 166 14.29 -4.54 -7.85
CA ALA A 166 14.61 -3.13 -7.78
C ALA A 166 15.43 -2.77 -9.04
N ALA A 167 14.83 -2.02 -9.96
CA ALA A 167 15.55 -1.52 -11.12
C ALA A 167 16.58 -0.49 -10.63
N THR A 168 17.80 -0.93 -10.34
CA THR A 168 18.95 -0.03 -10.28
C THR A 168 19.20 0.49 -11.68
N ALA A 169 18.98 1.78 -11.89
CA ALA A 169 19.41 2.49 -13.08
C ALA A 169 20.93 2.40 -13.20
N SER A 170 21.42 1.56 -14.12
CA SER A 170 22.71 1.68 -14.80
C SER A 170 22.72 0.74 -15.99
N ALA A 171 23.04 1.29 -17.15
CA ALA A 171 23.00 0.64 -18.45
C ALA A 171 24.05 -0.47 -18.62
N THR A 172 23.84 -1.25 -19.69
CA THR A 172 24.77 -2.18 -20.36
C THR A 172 25.09 -3.50 -19.65
N ALA A 173 24.34 -4.56 -19.99
CA ALA A 173 24.90 -5.82 -20.44
C ALA A 173 23.80 -6.70 -21.07
N THR A 174 24.11 -7.19 -22.26
CA THR A 174 23.51 -8.26 -23.07
C THR A 174 22.52 -9.21 -22.40
N ALA A 175 21.43 -9.45 -23.12
CA ALA A 175 20.43 -10.48 -22.89
C ALA A 175 21.07 -11.84 -22.60
N THR A 176 20.80 -12.36 -21.41
CA THR A 176 20.81 -13.79 -21.12
C THR A 176 19.69 -14.02 -20.10
N ALA A 177 18.87 -15.05 -20.35
CA ALA A 177 17.65 -15.34 -19.60
C ALA A 177 17.86 -15.28 -18.07
N PRO A 178 16.87 -14.80 -17.28
CA PRO A 178 17.05 -14.72 -15.84
C PRO A 178 17.14 -16.13 -15.27
N LEU A 179 18.35 -16.49 -14.82
CA LEU A 179 18.62 -17.70 -14.07
C LEU A 179 17.93 -17.58 -12.70
N PHE A 180 17.15 -18.59 -12.35
CA PHE A 180 16.57 -18.75 -11.03
C PHE A 180 17.70 -18.86 -10.00
N THR A 181 17.95 -17.82 -9.20
CA THR A 181 18.92 -17.86 -8.09
C THR A 181 18.16 -17.84 -6.77
N PRO A 182 18.01 -19.00 -6.09
CA PRO A 182 17.33 -19.04 -4.80
C PRO A 182 18.20 -18.38 -3.73
N THR A 183 17.84 -17.17 -3.33
CA THR A 183 18.41 -16.52 -2.14
C THR A 183 17.58 -16.92 -0.93
N THR A 184 18.18 -17.76 -0.08
CA THR A 184 17.65 -18.34 1.18
C THR A 184 16.53 -19.37 0.99
N SER A 185 16.82 -20.62 1.37
CA SER A 185 15.89 -21.75 1.34
C SER A 185 15.61 -22.23 2.77
N HIS A 186 14.45 -21.87 3.30
CA HIS A 186 13.76 -22.78 4.23
C HIS A 186 13.08 -23.84 3.37
N HIS A 187 12.99 -25.10 3.83
CA HIS A 187 12.74 -26.29 2.98
C HIS A 187 11.54 -26.20 2.00
N ASN A 188 10.58 -25.29 2.26
CA ASN A 188 9.33 -25.11 1.54
C ASN A 188 9.07 -23.67 1.07
N LEU A 189 10.03 -22.76 1.21
CA LEU A 189 9.89 -21.35 0.84
C LEU A 189 11.03 -20.96 -0.10
N HIS A 190 10.66 -20.56 -1.30
CA HIS A 190 11.56 -20.11 -2.36
C HIS A 190 11.31 -18.64 -2.64
N LEU A 191 12.37 -17.85 -2.56
CA LEU A 191 12.36 -16.45 -2.92
C LEU A 191 12.81 -16.29 -4.37
N CYS A 192 12.04 -15.56 -5.17
CA CYS A 192 12.34 -15.33 -6.58
C CYS A 192 12.19 -13.86 -6.92
N GLN A 193 13.01 -13.37 -7.84
CA GLN A 193 12.86 -12.02 -8.39
C GLN A 193 12.06 -12.09 -9.69
N ARG A 194 11.06 -11.24 -9.84
CA ARG A 194 10.35 -11.05 -11.10
C ARG A 194 9.98 -9.59 -11.27
N ALA A 195 10.24 -9.05 -12.46
CA ALA A 195 9.77 -7.72 -12.79
C ALA A 195 8.26 -7.72 -13.02
N HIS A 196 7.55 -6.76 -12.43
CA HIS A 196 6.12 -6.55 -12.60
C HIS A 196 5.69 -6.55 -14.07
N GLY A 197 4.56 -7.20 -14.36
CA GLY A 197 4.00 -7.29 -15.71
C GLY A 197 4.77 -8.18 -16.69
N THR A 198 5.89 -8.79 -16.27
CA THR A 198 6.58 -9.83 -17.07
C THR A 198 5.90 -11.18 -16.87
N PRO A 199 5.88 -12.06 -17.89
CA PRO A 199 5.17 -13.34 -17.86
C PRO A 199 5.46 -14.17 -16.60
N GLN A 200 4.42 -14.81 -16.06
CA GLN A 200 4.55 -15.66 -14.88
C GLN A 200 5.44 -16.87 -15.20
N THR A 201 6.51 -17.04 -14.40
CA THR A 201 7.52 -18.10 -14.57
C THR A 201 7.12 -19.42 -13.90
N VAL A 202 6.26 -19.37 -12.88
CA VAL A 202 5.73 -20.57 -12.21
C VAL A 202 4.41 -20.94 -12.86
N ALA A 203 4.38 -21.95 -13.72
CA ALA A 203 3.20 -22.33 -14.51
C ALA A 203 2.35 -23.45 -13.88
N ASP A 204 2.89 -24.15 -12.88
CA ASP A 204 2.34 -25.35 -12.26
C ASP A 204 1.73 -25.11 -10.87
N ALA A 205 1.54 -23.85 -10.48
CA ALA A 205 0.94 -23.53 -9.18
C ALA A 205 -0.57 -23.78 -9.18
N ALA A 206 -1.07 -24.39 -8.11
CA ALA A 206 -2.50 -24.53 -7.87
C ALA A 206 -3.17 -23.20 -7.46
N LEU A 207 -2.41 -22.29 -6.86
CA LEU A 207 -2.89 -21.03 -6.31
C LEU A 207 -1.88 -19.91 -6.57
N TYR A 208 -2.34 -18.81 -7.16
CA TYR A 208 -1.58 -17.56 -7.26
C TYR A 208 -2.16 -16.53 -6.31
N LEU A 209 -1.33 -15.95 -5.44
CA LEU A 209 -1.73 -14.85 -4.56
C LEU A 209 -1.16 -13.55 -5.13
N MET A 210 -2.02 -12.71 -5.69
CA MET A 210 -1.66 -11.42 -6.25
C MET A 210 -2.14 -10.30 -5.32
N ARG A 211 -1.20 -9.67 -4.61
CA ARG A 211 -1.47 -8.51 -3.74
C ARG A 211 -1.10 -7.22 -4.45
N VAL A 212 -2.05 -6.29 -4.52
CA VAL A 212 -1.81 -4.94 -5.06
C VAL A 212 -1.65 -3.98 -3.89
N PRO A 213 -0.44 -3.45 -3.63
CA PRO A 213 -0.21 -2.54 -2.52
C PRO A 213 -1.02 -1.24 -2.68
N ALA A 214 -1.55 -0.72 -1.56
CA ALA A 214 -2.17 0.62 -1.54
C ALA A 214 -1.19 1.75 -1.93
N ALA A 215 0.10 1.48 -1.76
CA ALA A 215 1.21 2.40 -2.01
C ALA A 215 1.81 2.28 -3.42
N VAL A 216 1.15 1.61 -4.38
CA VAL A 216 1.65 1.64 -5.77
C VAL A 216 1.65 3.10 -6.28
N PRO A 217 2.80 3.62 -6.74
CA PRO A 217 2.89 4.94 -7.33
C PRO A 217 2.22 4.94 -8.70
N GLY A 218 1.51 6.01 -9.03
CA GLY A 218 0.76 6.12 -10.29
C GLY A 218 -0.61 5.41 -10.28
N SER A 219 -1.17 5.21 -11.46
CA SER A 219 -2.49 4.57 -11.63
C SER A 219 -2.45 3.08 -11.33
N ILE A 220 -3.37 2.61 -10.49
CA ILE A 220 -3.46 1.18 -10.13
C ILE A 220 -4.02 0.32 -11.27
N ARG A 221 -4.84 0.88 -12.16
CA ARG A 221 -5.48 0.14 -13.26
C ARG A 221 -4.45 -0.55 -14.18
N PRO A 222 -3.50 0.17 -14.80
CA PRO A 222 -2.50 -0.46 -15.68
C PRO A 222 -1.59 -1.44 -14.93
N HIS A 223 -1.34 -1.19 -13.64
CA HIS A 223 -0.56 -2.11 -12.79
C HIS A 223 -1.28 -3.45 -12.62
N ILE A 224 -2.57 -3.42 -12.28
CA ILE A 224 -3.39 -4.64 -12.18
C ILE A 224 -3.49 -5.34 -13.53
N GLU A 225 -3.73 -4.58 -14.60
CA GLU A 225 -3.88 -5.09 -15.96
C GLU A 225 -2.62 -5.84 -16.45
N ALA A 226 -1.45 -5.22 -16.29
CA ALA A 226 -0.18 -5.80 -16.72
C ALA A 226 0.09 -7.12 -15.99
N GLU A 227 -0.19 -7.17 -14.69
CA GLU A 227 0.06 -8.34 -13.87
C GLU A 227 -0.94 -9.48 -14.12
N LEU A 228 -2.22 -9.16 -14.32
CA LEU A 228 -3.22 -10.15 -14.73
C LEU A 228 -2.91 -10.72 -16.12
N ARG A 229 -2.46 -9.88 -17.08
CA ARG A 229 -1.99 -10.36 -18.38
C ARG A 229 -0.77 -11.26 -18.27
N ALA A 230 0.16 -10.96 -17.37
CA ALA A 230 1.33 -11.80 -17.12
C ALA A 230 0.96 -13.20 -16.59
N HIS A 231 -0.14 -13.31 -15.84
CA HIS A 231 -0.65 -14.58 -15.29
C HIS A 231 -1.57 -15.35 -16.25
N LEU A 232 -2.09 -14.69 -17.30
CA LEU A 232 -3.04 -15.30 -18.24
C LEU A 232 -2.52 -16.61 -18.85
N PRO A 233 -1.27 -16.71 -19.37
CA PRO A 233 -0.76 -17.96 -19.95
C PRO A 233 -0.64 -19.10 -18.92
N ALA A 234 -0.26 -18.78 -17.68
CA ALA A 234 -0.12 -19.78 -16.62
C ALA A 234 -1.49 -20.34 -16.20
N LEU A 235 -2.49 -19.46 -16.03
CA LEU A 235 -3.87 -19.87 -15.74
C LEU A 235 -4.52 -20.63 -16.91
N GLN A 236 -4.14 -20.30 -18.15
CA GLN A 236 -4.56 -21.04 -19.34
C GLN A 236 -3.94 -22.45 -19.38
N ALA A 237 -2.67 -22.60 -19.03
CA ALA A 237 -2.00 -23.91 -18.99
C ALA A 237 -2.57 -24.80 -17.88
N GLN A 238 -2.81 -24.23 -16.70
CA GLN A 238 -3.34 -24.94 -15.53
C GLN A 238 -4.79 -24.53 -15.23
N ARG A 239 -5.76 -25.19 -15.87
CA ARG A 239 -7.20 -24.83 -15.77
C ARG A 239 -7.82 -24.99 -14.37
N SER A 240 -7.21 -25.79 -13.50
CA SER A 240 -7.62 -25.92 -12.10
C SER A 240 -7.07 -24.81 -11.20
N ALA A 241 -6.09 -24.03 -11.68
CA ALA A 241 -5.48 -22.97 -10.89
C ALA A 241 -6.47 -21.84 -10.60
N ILE A 242 -6.30 -21.24 -9.43
CA ILE A 242 -7.06 -20.08 -8.97
C ILE A 242 -6.07 -18.94 -8.72
N LEU A 243 -6.39 -17.74 -9.19
CA LEU A 243 -5.69 -16.52 -8.80
C LEU A 243 -6.55 -15.75 -7.80
N ILE A 244 -5.98 -15.40 -6.66
CA ILE A 244 -6.62 -14.53 -5.66
C ILE A 244 -5.99 -13.16 -5.77
N LEU A 245 -6.77 -12.23 -6.33
CA LEU A 245 -6.42 -10.81 -6.41
C LEU A 245 -6.91 -10.11 -5.16
N THR A 246 -6.01 -9.44 -4.43
CA THR A 246 -6.36 -8.58 -3.29
C THR A 246 -5.89 -7.16 -3.57
N CYS A 247 -6.80 -6.19 -3.49
CA CYS A 247 -6.48 -4.80 -3.72
C CYS A 247 -7.41 -3.85 -2.94
N PRO A 248 -6.93 -2.64 -2.59
CA PRO A 248 -7.78 -1.62 -2.00
C PRO A 248 -8.74 -1.07 -3.07
N LEU A 249 -10.03 -1.11 -2.76
CA LEU A 249 -11.08 -0.56 -3.60
C LEU A 249 -11.78 0.61 -2.92
N LEU A 250 -12.48 1.37 -3.73
CA LEU A 250 -13.40 2.40 -3.27
C LEU A 250 -14.73 1.72 -2.90
N PRO A 251 -15.11 1.66 -1.61
CA PRO A 251 -16.34 0.98 -1.20
C PRO A 251 -17.58 1.74 -1.66
N GLU A 252 -18.70 1.04 -1.82
CA GLU A 252 -20.01 1.69 -1.99
C GLU A 252 -20.41 2.43 -0.70
N PRO A 253 -21.12 3.57 -0.79
CA PRO A 253 -21.55 4.32 0.38
C PRO A 253 -22.32 3.45 1.39
N GLY A 254 -21.84 3.39 2.63
CA GLY A 254 -22.47 2.60 3.70
C GLY A 254 -22.21 1.09 3.67
N ALA A 255 -21.41 0.58 2.73
CA ALA A 255 -21.06 -0.85 2.67
C ALA A 255 -20.11 -1.30 3.79
N VAL A 256 -19.35 -0.36 4.37
CA VAL A 256 -18.41 -0.59 5.47
C VAL A 256 -18.69 0.42 6.60
N SER A 257 -18.03 0.28 7.76
CA SER A 257 -18.19 1.27 8.83
C SER A 257 -17.80 2.66 8.36
N ARG A 258 -18.42 3.68 8.98
CA ARG A 258 -18.13 5.08 8.69
C ARG A 258 -16.63 5.41 8.75
N GLN A 259 -15.90 4.83 9.70
CA GLN A 259 -14.47 5.07 9.85
C GLN A 259 -13.66 4.44 8.72
N THR A 260 -13.97 3.20 8.34
CA THR A 260 -13.32 2.52 7.22
C THR A 260 -13.59 3.25 5.91
N GLU A 261 -14.84 3.66 5.68
CA GLU A 261 -15.21 4.43 4.49
C GLU A 261 -14.47 5.77 4.46
N LEU A 262 -14.45 6.52 5.57
CA LEU A 262 -13.71 7.78 5.67
C LEU A 262 -12.24 7.62 5.27
N LEU A 263 -11.55 6.60 5.80
CA LEU A 263 -10.15 6.34 5.47
C LEU A 263 -9.96 5.94 4.00
N ALA A 264 -10.86 5.14 3.43
CA ALA A 264 -10.82 4.78 2.02
C ALA A 264 -11.00 6.01 1.11
N ARG A 265 -11.95 6.90 1.43
CA ARG A 265 -12.19 8.16 0.69
C ARG A 265 -11.04 9.15 0.83
N LEU A 266 -10.44 9.26 2.02
CA LEU A 266 -9.25 10.09 2.24
C LEU A 266 -8.08 9.61 1.40
N ARG A 267 -7.87 8.29 1.35
CA ARG A 267 -6.84 7.67 0.51
C ARG A 267 -7.10 7.90 -0.97
N ASP A 268 -8.33 7.67 -1.42
CA ASP A 268 -8.76 7.89 -2.80
C ASP A 268 -8.51 9.33 -3.25
N LEU A 269 -8.95 10.31 -2.45
CA LEU A 269 -8.78 11.72 -2.76
C LEU A 269 -7.31 12.16 -2.74
N ALA A 270 -6.51 11.67 -1.78
CA ALA A 270 -5.08 11.93 -1.73
C ALA A 270 -4.37 11.36 -2.98
N ARG A 271 -4.72 10.14 -3.40
CA ARG A 271 -4.20 9.54 -4.65
C ARG A 271 -4.59 10.36 -5.86
N LEU A 272 -5.86 10.77 -5.98
CA LEU A 272 -6.31 11.60 -7.08
C LEU A 272 -5.51 12.92 -7.19
N GLN A 273 -5.23 13.56 -6.06
CA GLN A 273 -4.47 14.81 -6.01
C GLN A 273 -2.98 14.64 -6.32
N LEU A 274 -2.39 13.51 -5.95
CA LEU A 274 -0.94 13.28 -6.04
C LEU A 274 -0.52 12.61 -7.35
N VAL A 275 -1.31 11.66 -7.84
CA VAL A 275 -0.99 10.82 -9.01
C VAL A 275 -2.04 10.93 -10.12
N GLY A 276 -3.04 11.81 -9.97
CA GLY A 276 -4.08 12.03 -10.99
C GLY A 276 -5.06 10.87 -11.16
N SER A 277 -5.01 9.86 -10.28
CA SER A 277 -5.86 8.67 -10.35
C SER A 277 -6.25 8.17 -8.96
N GLY A 278 -7.52 7.82 -8.79
CA GLY A 278 -8.07 7.29 -7.56
C GLY A 278 -7.90 5.77 -7.41
N LEU A 279 -8.64 5.21 -6.45
CA LEU A 279 -8.90 3.79 -6.32
C LEU A 279 -9.97 3.36 -7.34
N LEU A 280 -10.02 2.06 -7.63
CA LEU A 280 -11.05 1.48 -8.48
C LEU A 280 -12.29 1.16 -7.65
N THR A 281 -13.46 1.28 -8.26
CA THR A 281 -14.68 0.66 -7.76
C THR A 281 -14.67 -0.85 -8.03
N ILE A 282 -15.57 -1.59 -7.37
CA ILE A 282 -15.76 -3.02 -7.64
C ILE A 282 -16.14 -3.25 -9.11
N GLN A 283 -17.04 -2.41 -9.65
CA GLN A 283 -17.51 -2.54 -11.03
C GLN A 283 -16.39 -2.35 -12.04
N GLU A 284 -15.56 -1.32 -11.86
CA GLU A 284 -14.40 -1.09 -12.74
C GLU A 284 -13.39 -2.22 -12.70
N LEU A 285 -13.20 -2.87 -11.54
CA LEU A 285 -12.31 -4.01 -11.43
C LEU A 285 -12.90 -5.25 -12.12
N VAL A 286 -14.21 -5.48 -11.98
CA VAL A 286 -14.91 -6.57 -12.69
C VAL A 286 -14.78 -6.40 -14.20
N GLU A 287 -14.98 -5.18 -14.70
CA GLU A 287 -14.78 -4.83 -16.12
C GLU A 287 -13.33 -5.03 -16.55
N LEU A 288 -12.37 -4.61 -15.72
CA LEU A 288 -10.95 -4.80 -16.00
C LEU A 288 -10.60 -6.29 -16.13
N VAL A 289 -11.01 -7.13 -15.18
CA VAL A 289 -10.76 -8.57 -15.25
C VAL A 289 -11.43 -9.18 -16.48
N GLY A 290 -12.68 -8.82 -16.76
CA GLY A 290 -13.42 -9.30 -17.93
C GLY A 290 -12.82 -8.86 -19.27
N SER A 291 -12.06 -7.76 -19.31
CA SER A 291 -11.35 -7.29 -20.51
C SER A 291 -10.10 -8.11 -20.84
N ILE A 292 -9.62 -8.97 -19.92
CA ILE A 292 -8.40 -9.74 -20.10
C ILE A 292 -8.75 -11.10 -20.69
N HIS A 293 -8.53 -11.22 -22.00
CA HIS A 293 -8.79 -12.43 -22.75
C HIS A 293 -7.69 -12.70 -23.80
N ASP A 294 -7.68 -13.91 -24.32
CA ASP A 294 -6.90 -14.32 -25.48
C ASP A 294 -7.84 -14.88 -26.57
N ALA A 295 -7.28 -15.55 -27.59
CA ALA A 295 -8.08 -16.14 -28.66
C ALA A 295 -8.92 -17.36 -28.23
N HIS A 296 -8.65 -17.94 -27.06
CA HIS A 296 -9.18 -19.23 -26.61
C HIS A 296 -10.03 -19.13 -25.34
N GLY A 297 -10.08 -17.97 -24.68
CA GLY A 297 -10.76 -17.77 -23.41
C GLY A 297 -10.41 -16.44 -22.76
N GLY A 298 -10.84 -16.26 -21.51
CA GLY A 298 -10.50 -15.07 -20.73
C GLY A 298 -10.59 -15.29 -19.23
N LEU A 299 -10.21 -14.27 -18.48
CA LEU A 299 -10.30 -14.29 -17.03
C LEU A 299 -11.73 -13.99 -16.59
N VAL A 300 -12.22 -14.76 -15.63
CA VAL A 300 -13.52 -14.55 -15.01
C VAL A 300 -13.41 -14.58 -13.50
N ILE A 301 -14.18 -13.71 -12.86
CA ILE A 301 -14.32 -13.69 -11.40
C ILE A 301 -15.31 -14.79 -11.01
N VAL A 302 -14.85 -15.74 -10.21
CA VAL A 302 -15.68 -16.85 -9.73
C VAL A 302 -16.25 -16.59 -8.33
N LYS A 303 -15.56 -15.77 -7.53
CA LYS A 303 -16.01 -15.43 -6.17
C LYS A 303 -15.41 -14.11 -5.73
N GLN A 304 -16.21 -13.31 -5.01
CA GLN A 304 -15.72 -12.17 -4.25
C GLN A 304 -15.49 -12.57 -2.79
N LEU A 305 -14.40 -12.10 -2.19
CA LEU A 305 -13.97 -12.35 -0.82
C LEU A 305 -13.97 -11.01 -0.08
N HIS A 306 -14.67 -10.93 1.05
CA HIS A 306 -14.96 -9.65 1.71
C HIS A 306 -14.56 -9.70 3.17
N ALA A 307 -13.49 -9.02 3.57
CA ALA A 307 -13.17 -8.90 4.99
C ALA A 307 -14.20 -8.01 5.71
N PRO A 308 -14.69 -8.42 6.89
CA PRO A 308 -15.63 -7.61 7.64
C PRO A 308 -15.02 -6.25 7.93
N ASN A 309 -15.75 -5.20 7.57
CA ASN A 309 -15.33 -3.81 7.78
C ASN A 309 -13.99 -3.41 7.14
N SER A 310 -13.63 -4.01 6.00
CA SER A 310 -12.43 -3.68 5.23
C SER A 310 -12.77 -3.00 3.90
N ALA A 311 -11.95 -2.04 3.49
CA ALA A 311 -12.00 -1.46 2.15
C ALA A 311 -11.16 -2.24 1.11
N VAL A 312 -10.46 -3.29 1.55
CA VAL A 312 -9.76 -4.23 0.68
C VAL A 312 -10.74 -5.35 0.32
N VAL A 313 -10.82 -5.68 -0.97
CA VAL A 313 -11.65 -6.77 -1.48
C VAL A 313 -10.76 -7.79 -2.17
N GLY A 314 -11.08 -9.06 -1.98
CA GLY A 314 -10.45 -10.17 -2.67
C GLY A 314 -11.32 -10.69 -3.81
N PHE A 315 -10.71 -11.14 -4.90
CA PHE A 315 -11.39 -11.78 -6.02
C PHE A 315 -10.70 -13.08 -6.35
N ALA A 316 -11.45 -14.18 -6.33
CA ALA A 316 -11.01 -15.43 -6.93
C ALA A 316 -11.27 -15.34 -8.45
N VAL A 317 -10.21 -15.49 -9.23
CA VAL A 317 -10.18 -15.36 -10.67
C VAL A 317 -9.71 -16.68 -11.27
N ARG A 318 -10.35 -17.11 -12.36
CA ARG A 318 -9.98 -18.32 -13.11
C ARG A 318 -9.98 -18.03 -14.61
N TYR A 319 -9.27 -18.87 -15.37
CA TYR A 319 -9.37 -18.88 -16.81
C TYR A 319 -10.59 -19.69 -17.26
N GLN A 320 -11.45 -19.08 -18.09
CA GLN A 320 -12.58 -19.73 -18.72
C GLN A 320 -12.34 -19.84 -20.24
N PRO A 321 -12.32 -21.05 -20.83
CA PRO A 321 -12.28 -21.19 -22.28
C PRO A 321 -13.54 -20.64 -22.94
N LEU A 322 -13.39 -20.08 -24.14
CA LEU A 322 -14.50 -19.90 -25.05
C LEU A 322 -15.09 -21.28 -25.37
N LEU A 323 -16.39 -21.46 -25.13
CA LEU A 323 -17.10 -22.64 -25.59
C LEU A 323 -17.09 -22.63 -27.13
N PRO A 324 -16.75 -23.74 -27.80
CA PRO A 324 -16.92 -23.82 -29.24
C PRO A 324 -18.40 -23.62 -29.58
N LEU A 325 -18.67 -22.87 -30.65
CA LEU A 325 -20.01 -22.71 -31.23
C LEU A 325 -20.50 -24.06 -31.79
N THR A 326 -20.86 -25.01 -30.93
CA THR A 326 -21.55 -26.23 -31.34
C THR A 326 -23.05 -25.97 -31.34
N GLY A 327 -23.58 -25.51 -32.48
CA GLY A 327 -25.00 -25.17 -32.58
C GLY A 327 -25.57 -24.78 -33.95
N GLN A 328 -25.02 -25.22 -35.07
CA GLN A 328 -25.80 -25.38 -36.32
C GLN A 328 -25.53 -26.78 -36.88
N ARG A 329 -26.28 -27.76 -36.37
CA ARG A 329 -26.67 -28.91 -37.18
C ARG A 329 -27.87 -28.44 -37.99
N GLU A 330 -27.62 -27.99 -39.21
CA GLU A 330 -28.67 -27.97 -40.23
C GLU A 330 -28.98 -29.41 -40.65
N ILE A 331 -30.27 -29.61 -40.90
CA ILE A 331 -31.03 -30.85 -41.08
C ILE A 331 -30.64 -31.57 -42.37
#